data_AF-D7BBY7-F1
#
_entry.id   AF-D7BBY7-F1
#
_cell.length_a   1.000
_cell.length_b   1.000
_cell.length_c   1.000
_cell.angle_alpha   90.00
_cell.angle_beta   90.00
_cell.angle_gamma   90.00
#
_symmetry.space_group_name_H-M   'P 1'
#
loop_
_entity.id
_entity.type
_entity.pdbx_description
1 polymer ?
#
loop_
_entity_poly.entity_id
_entity_poly.type
_entity_poly.pdbx_seq_one_letter_code
_entity_poly.pdbx_strand_id
1 'polypeptide(L)'
;MAQSVPIGYGLEEGTQILVFVVPNCAPCESLAALKDFPITFVGRAEQMPYNPYRQDKGDLLARALRIHTAPTLVVLKDGWEVKRITGKINPTPKTLGLLIDAAEAGLLSPQYAMPLALGQPAPAPYQDFTGLLIFGYEGCSWCQREKDTWARLCQQSVRLKIIYSEGKWPEACKGELNTALFSTFGIPGTPTHVYLREGRVVWVDVGYRSDLEEVAQALGAMEVK
;
A
#
# COMPACT_ATOMS: atom_id res chain seq x y z
N MET A 1 -10.02 -3.83 -3.49
CA MET A 1 -8.97 -2.82 -3.26
C MET A 1 -7.65 -3.41 -3.73
N ALA A 2 -6.70 -2.57 -4.13
CA ALA A 2 -5.34 -2.99 -4.43
C ALA A 2 -4.40 -2.11 -3.62
N GLN A 3 -3.46 -2.74 -2.93
CA GLN A 3 -2.60 -2.09 -1.95
C GLN A 3 -1.22 -2.69 -2.09
N SER A 4 -0.21 -1.84 -2.10
CA SER A 4 1.18 -2.25 -2.11
C SER A 4 1.85 -1.89 -0.78
N VAL A 5 2.90 -2.61 -0.43
CA VAL A 5 3.92 -2.07 0.47
C VAL A 5 4.73 -1.00 -0.25
N PRO A 6 5.28 0.00 0.47
CA PRO A 6 6.25 0.92 -0.13
C PRO A 6 7.57 0.20 -0.45
N ILE A 7 8.28 0.66 -1.48
CA ILE A 7 9.65 0.22 -1.77
C ILE A 7 10.63 0.68 -0.69
N GLY A 8 11.60 -0.16 -0.36
CA GLY A 8 12.66 0.09 0.63
C GLY A 8 12.54 -0.82 1.85
N TYR A 9 11.56 -1.73 1.87
CA TYR A 9 11.35 -2.67 2.96
C TYR A 9 11.93 -4.05 2.67
N GLY A 10 12.34 -4.38 1.44
CA GLY A 10 12.77 -5.73 1.07
C GLY A 10 11.58 -6.69 0.96
N LEU A 11 10.41 -6.14 0.62
CA LEU A 11 9.12 -6.82 0.51
C LEU A 11 8.59 -6.79 -0.93
N GLU A 12 9.36 -6.23 -1.86
CA GLU A 12 8.96 -5.88 -3.22
C GLU A 12 9.03 -7.08 -4.19
N GLU A 13 9.68 -8.16 -3.79
CA GLU A 13 9.91 -9.35 -4.63
C GLU A 13 9.50 -10.64 -3.91
N GLY A 14 8.94 -11.58 -4.66
CA GLY A 14 8.59 -12.92 -4.21
C GLY A 14 7.30 -12.97 -3.38
N THR A 15 6.97 -14.17 -2.89
CA THR A 15 5.87 -14.35 -1.93
C THR A 15 6.38 -14.21 -0.49
N GLN A 16 5.70 -13.36 0.28
CA GLN A 16 6.00 -13.17 1.70
C GLN A 16 4.73 -13.18 2.53
N ILE A 17 4.83 -13.63 3.79
CA ILE A 17 3.75 -13.56 4.74
C ILE A 17 4.10 -12.52 5.79
N LEU A 18 3.28 -11.49 5.93
CA LEU A 18 3.38 -10.54 7.02
C LEU A 18 2.33 -10.87 8.08
N VAL A 19 2.73 -10.84 9.35
CA VAL A 19 1.81 -10.94 10.48
C VAL A 19 1.94 -9.68 11.31
N PHE A 20 0.90 -8.85 11.28
CA PHE A 20 0.80 -7.65 12.10
C PHE A 20 0.41 -8.02 13.53
N VAL A 21 1.22 -7.60 14.49
CA VAL A 21 1.16 -8.05 15.88
C VAL A 21 1.05 -6.90 16.87
N VAL A 22 0.56 -7.21 18.07
CA VAL A 22 0.54 -6.35 19.25
C VAL A 22 1.05 -7.14 20.46
N PRO A 23 1.50 -6.48 21.55
CA PRO A 23 1.88 -7.17 22.77
C PRO A 23 0.78 -8.10 23.30
N ASN A 24 1.19 -9.22 23.91
CA ASN A 24 0.29 -10.21 24.52
C ASN A 24 -0.74 -10.81 23.54
N CYS A 25 -0.30 -11.11 22.33
CA CYS A 25 -1.14 -11.72 21.29
C CYS A 25 -0.95 -13.24 21.24
N ALA A 26 -1.78 -13.99 21.97
CA ALA A 26 -1.71 -15.46 21.99
C ALA A 26 -1.81 -16.14 20.59
N PRO A 27 -2.65 -15.67 19.65
CA PRO A 27 -2.62 -16.21 18.28
C PRO A 27 -1.29 -15.93 17.55
N CYS A 28 -0.65 -14.79 17.82
CA CYS A 28 0.64 -14.44 17.25
C CYS A 28 1.76 -15.36 17.75
N GLU A 29 1.73 -15.72 19.03
CA GLU A 29 2.68 -16.68 19.62
C GLU A 29 2.56 -18.07 18.98
N SER A 30 1.32 -18.50 18.68
CA SER A 30 1.08 -19.77 17.99
C SER A 30 1.65 -19.78 16.56
N LEU A 31 1.54 -18.66 15.84
CA LEU A 31 2.17 -18.49 14.53
C LEU A 31 3.69 -18.47 14.61
N ALA A 32 4.25 -17.82 15.63
CA ALA A 32 5.70 -17.74 15.83
C ALA A 32 6.34 -19.10 16.14
N ALA A 33 5.54 -20.07 16.62
CA ALA A 33 6.00 -21.45 16.80
C ALA A 33 6.13 -22.24 15.48
N LEU A 34 5.58 -21.73 14.37
CA LEU A 34 5.70 -22.36 13.06
C LEU A 34 7.08 -22.06 12.45
N LYS A 35 8.00 -23.02 12.59
CA LYS A 35 9.32 -22.96 11.96
C LYS A 35 9.21 -23.18 10.44
N ASP A 36 10.18 -22.66 9.70
CA ASP A 36 10.37 -22.89 8.26
C ASP A 36 9.37 -22.22 7.29
N PHE A 37 8.57 -21.27 7.76
CA PHE A 37 7.74 -20.42 6.89
C PHE A 37 8.36 -19.02 6.72
N PRO A 38 8.23 -18.39 5.54
CA PRO A 38 8.68 -17.01 5.29
C PRO A 38 7.73 -15.99 5.92
N ILE A 39 7.52 -16.09 7.24
CA ILE A 39 6.68 -15.20 8.03
C ILE A 39 7.55 -14.09 8.60
N THR A 40 7.22 -12.84 8.31
CA THR A 40 7.77 -11.67 9.00
C THR A 40 6.72 -11.08 9.91
N PHE A 41 7.04 -10.96 11.19
CA PHE A 41 6.20 -10.29 12.17
C PHE A 41 6.44 -8.78 12.12
N VAL A 42 5.36 -8.00 12.09
CA VAL A 42 5.41 -6.54 11.94
C VAL A 42 4.67 -5.88 13.09
N GLY A 43 5.29 -4.95 13.79
CA GLY A 43 4.67 -4.28 14.93
C GLY A 43 5.24 -2.90 15.22
N ARG A 44 4.49 -2.10 15.98
CA ARG A 44 4.90 -0.73 16.35
C ARG A 44 6.06 -0.71 17.36
N ALA A 45 6.07 -1.70 18.28
CA ALA A 45 7.08 -1.76 19.33
C ALA A 45 8.49 -1.90 18.73
N GLU A 46 9.48 -1.30 19.37
CA GLU A 46 10.87 -1.37 18.88
C GLU A 46 11.38 -2.82 18.82
N GLN A 47 10.97 -3.63 19.79
CA GLN A 47 11.32 -5.04 19.88
C GLN A 47 10.12 -5.86 20.34
N MET A 48 10.00 -7.08 19.81
CA MET A 48 9.03 -8.09 20.21
C MET A 48 9.67 -9.48 20.13
N PRO A 49 9.17 -10.48 20.87
CA PRO A 49 9.76 -11.82 20.91
C PRO A 49 9.37 -12.67 19.69
N TYR A 50 9.46 -12.09 18.49
CA TYR A 50 9.16 -12.76 17.23
C TYR A 50 10.39 -12.74 16.32
N ASN A 51 10.54 -13.76 15.48
CA ASN A 51 11.68 -13.86 14.56
C ASN A 51 11.24 -14.48 13.23
N PRO A 52 11.46 -13.81 12.07
CA PRO A 52 11.94 -12.43 11.94
C PRO A 52 10.90 -11.39 12.39
N TYR A 53 11.36 -10.33 13.07
CA TYR A 53 10.53 -9.19 13.49
C TYR A 53 11.01 -7.90 12.84
N ARG A 54 10.05 -7.07 12.41
CA ARG A 54 10.28 -5.75 11.84
C ARG A 54 9.46 -4.71 12.61
N GLN A 55 10.17 -3.70 13.10
CA GLN A 55 9.52 -2.50 13.63
C GLN A 55 8.91 -1.69 12.47
N ASP A 56 7.62 -1.41 12.56
CA ASP A 56 6.89 -0.53 11.66
C ASP A 56 6.92 0.91 12.18
N LYS A 57 8.05 1.60 11.95
CA LYS A 57 8.23 2.99 12.39
C LYS A 57 7.19 3.89 11.73
N GLY A 58 6.45 4.65 12.55
CA GLY A 58 5.38 5.54 12.07
C GLY A 58 4.14 4.81 11.55
N ASP A 59 4.04 3.49 11.76
CA ASP A 59 2.98 2.62 11.25
C ASP A 59 2.85 2.66 9.71
N LEU A 60 3.94 2.89 8.97
CA LEU A 60 3.86 3.07 7.52
C LEU A 60 3.40 1.79 6.81
N LEU A 61 3.89 0.60 7.18
CA LEU A 61 3.42 -0.66 6.58
C LEU A 61 1.96 -0.94 6.95
N ALA A 62 1.60 -0.76 8.22
CA ALA A 62 0.24 -0.93 8.69
C ALA A 62 -0.71 0.03 7.98
N ARG A 63 -0.33 1.29 7.79
CA ARG A 63 -1.12 2.24 7.02
C ARG A 63 -1.14 1.88 5.55
N ALA A 64 -0.01 1.63 4.90
CA ALA A 64 0.05 1.26 3.48
C ALA A 64 -0.90 0.09 3.14
N LEU A 65 -0.95 -0.91 4.02
CA LEU A 65 -1.82 -2.08 3.92
C LEU A 65 -3.14 -1.95 4.73
N ARG A 66 -3.55 -0.75 5.15
CA ARG A 66 -4.82 -0.49 5.86
C ARG A 66 -5.11 -1.49 7.01
N ILE A 67 -4.10 -1.79 7.82
CA ILE A 67 -4.17 -2.70 8.95
C ILE A 67 -4.64 -1.91 10.17
N HIS A 68 -5.82 -2.25 10.66
CA HIS A 68 -6.43 -1.59 11.82
C HIS A 68 -6.57 -2.49 13.05
N THR A 69 -6.38 -3.80 12.86
CA THR A 69 -6.57 -4.80 13.91
C THR A 69 -5.40 -5.77 13.92
N ALA A 70 -5.03 -6.23 15.11
CA ALA A 70 -4.10 -7.34 15.28
C ALA A 70 -4.81 -8.51 16.00
N PRO A 71 -4.48 -9.76 15.67
CA PRO A 71 -3.53 -10.13 14.62
C PRO A 71 -4.15 -9.96 13.21
N THR A 72 -3.34 -9.58 12.24
CA THR A 72 -3.70 -9.62 10.80
C THR A 72 -2.59 -10.28 10.02
N LEU A 73 -2.92 -11.30 9.23
CA LEU A 73 -2.01 -11.96 8.31
C LEU A 73 -2.26 -11.42 6.91
N VAL A 74 -1.19 -10.99 6.25
CA VAL A 74 -1.20 -10.53 4.85
C VAL A 74 -0.25 -11.41 4.06
N VAL A 75 -0.72 -11.94 2.93
CA VAL A 75 0.14 -12.59 1.94
C VAL A 75 0.43 -11.55 0.87
N LEU A 76 1.72 -11.32 0.65
CA LEU A 76 2.23 -10.46 -0.40
C LEU A 76 2.76 -11.30 -1.56
N LYS A 77 2.59 -10.81 -2.77
CA LYS A 77 3.31 -11.26 -3.96
C LYS A 77 3.88 -10.03 -4.67
N ASP A 78 5.20 -9.97 -4.78
CA ASP A 78 5.93 -8.88 -5.43
C ASP A 78 5.51 -7.49 -4.90
N GLY A 79 5.41 -7.39 -3.57
CA GLY A 79 4.99 -6.18 -2.84
C GLY A 79 3.49 -5.89 -2.83
N TRP A 80 2.66 -6.67 -3.52
CA TRP A 80 1.20 -6.49 -3.55
C TRP A 80 0.47 -7.40 -2.58
N GLU A 81 -0.54 -6.87 -1.90
CA GLU A 81 -1.47 -7.72 -1.16
C GLU A 81 -2.31 -8.58 -2.10
N VAL A 82 -2.18 -9.89 -1.95
CA VAL A 82 -2.98 -10.89 -2.68
C VAL A 82 -3.94 -11.66 -1.76
N LYS A 83 -3.71 -11.63 -0.45
CA LYS A 83 -4.62 -12.21 0.53
C LYS A 83 -4.49 -11.54 1.90
N ARG A 84 -5.61 -11.44 2.60
CA ARG A 84 -5.67 -11.04 4.00
C ARG A 84 -6.53 -11.99 4.83
N ILE A 85 -6.11 -12.21 6.06
CA ILE A 85 -6.86 -12.93 7.09
C ILE A 85 -6.83 -12.08 8.36
N THR A 86 -8.01 -11.74 8.88
CA THR A 86 -8.19 -10.97 10.12
C THR A 86 -8.89 -11.80 11.19
N GLY A 87 -8.74 -11.42 12.46
CA GLY A 87 -9.47 -12.04 13.57
C GLY A 87 -8.79 -13.31 14.11
N LYS A 88 -9.52 -14.43 14.18
CA LYS A 88 -9.00 -15.69 14.73
C LYS A 88 -8.07 -16.38 13.72
N ILE A 89 -6.81 -15.96 13.73
CA ILE A 89 -5.76 -16.50 12.86
C ILE A 89 -5.20 -17.77 13.52
N ASN A 90 -5.53 -18.92 12.97
CA ASN A 90 -4.94 -20.21 13.35
C ASN A 90 -4.62 -21.07 12.10
N PRO A 91 -3.85 -20.55 11.13
CA PRO A 91 -3.48 -21.32 9.96
C PRO A 91 -2.50 -22.42 10.36
N THR A 92 -2.74 -23.61 9.84
CA THR A 92 -1.79 -24.72 9.98
C THR A 92 -0.62 -24.50 9.00
N PRO A 93 0.54 -25.17 9.21
CA PRO A 93 1.61 -25.22 8.21
C PRO A 93 1.10 -25.54 6.79
N LYS A 94 0.18 -26.50 6.69
CA LYS A 94 -0.45 -26.87 5.41
C LYS A 94 -1.23 -25.70 4.80
N THR A 95 -1.99 -24.97 5.62
CA THR A 95 -2.75 -23.80 5.15
C THR A 95 -1.82 -22.70 4.64
N LEU A 96 -0.72 -22.43 5.35
CA LEU A 96 0.26 -21.43 4.93
C LEU A 96 0.99 -21.84 3.64
N GLY A 97 1.39 -23.11 3.53
CA GLY A 97 2.00 -23.64 2.31
C GLY A 97 1.09 -23.49 1.10
N LEU A 98 -0.19 -23.85 1.24
CA LEU A 98 -1.18 -23.67 0.17
C LEU A 98 -1.38 -22.21 -0.24
N LEU A 99 -1.28 -21.26 0.69
CA LEU A 99 -1.37 -19.83 0.35
C LEU A 99 -0.14 -19.37 -0.44
N ILE A 100 1.06 -19.86 -0.08
CA ILE A 100 2.29 -19.55 -0.80
C ILE A 100 2.25 -20.15 -2.20
N ASP A 101 1.93 -21.44 -2.31
CA ASP A 101 1.84 -22.14 -3.60
C ASP A 101 0.81 -21.47 -4.52
N ALA A 102 -0.35 -21.07 -3.98
CA ALA A 102 -1.38 -20.36 -4.74
C ALA A 102 -0.93 -18.95 -5.18
N ALA A 103 -0.18 -18.23 -4.36
CA ALA A 103 0.38 -16.93 -4.74
C ALA A 103 1.45 -17.09 -5.83
N GLU A 104 2.38 -18.03 -5.69
CA GLU A 104 3.42 -18.31 -6.69
C GLU A 104 2.84 -18.83 -8.01
N ALA A 105 1.76 -19.61 -7.96
CA ALA A 105 1.04 -20.07 -9.15
C ALA A 105 0.14 -19.00 -9.80
N GLY A 106 0.08 -17.78 -9.24
CA GLY A 106 -0.77 -16.70 -9.76
C GLY A 106 -2.27 -16.93 -9.57
N LEU A 107 -2.66 -17.86 -8.69
CA LEU A 107 -4.06 -18.14 -8.35
C LEU A 107 -4.62 -17.13 -7.35
N LEU A 108 -3.75 -16.38 -6.68
CA LEU A 108 -4.09 -15.23 -5.85
C LEU A 108 -3.65 -13.95 -6.56
N SER A 109 -4.55 -12.97 -6.66
CA SER A 109 -4.28 -11.68 -7.27
C SER A 109 -4.94 -10.56 -6.46
N PRO A 110 -4.44 -9.32 -6.57
CA PRO A 110 -5.10 -8.17 -5.98
C PRO A 110 -6.52 -8.03 -6.54
N GLN A 111 -7.49 -7.64 -5.72
CA GLN A 111 -8.89 -7.51 -6.13
C GLN A 111 -9.08 -6.48 -7.27
N TYR A 112 -8.17 -5.50 -7.38
CA TYR A 112 -8.04 -4.64 -8.56
C TYR A 112 -6.63 -4.79 -9.12
N ALA A 113 -6.46 -5.55 -10.19
CA ALA A 113 -5.16 -5.68 -10.82
C ALA A 113 -4.71 -4.32 -11.35
N MET A 114 -3.58 -3.83 -10.84
CA MET A 114 -2.86 -2.69 -11.40
C MET A 114 -1.81 -3.25 -12.37
N PRO A 115 -1.73 -2.77 -13.61
CA PRO A 115 -0.64 -3.16 -14.51
C PRO A 115 0.71 -2.55 -14.09
N LEU A 116 0.67 -1.63 -13.11
CA LEU A 116 1.86 -0.98 -12.60
C LEU A 116 2.66 -1.90 -11.67
N ALA A 117 3.91 -2.19 -12.01
CA ALA A 117 4.85 -2.79 -11.07
C ALA A 117 5.46 -1.74 -10.12
N LEU A 118 5.82 -2.16 -8.91
CA LEU A 118 6.67 -1.37 -8.03
C LEU A 118 8.07 -1.21 -8.66
N GLY A 119 8.63 -0.02 -8.58
CA GLY A 119 10.00 0.31 -9.01
C GLY A 119 10.11 0.64 -10.49
N GLN A 120 9.07 0.36 -11.27
CA GLN A 120 9.05 0.73 -12.68
C GLN A 120 9.09 2.27 -12.87
N PRO A 121 9.61 2.75 -14.01
CA PRO A 121 9.50 4.15 -14.39
C PRO A 121 8.04 4.56 -14.62
N ALA A 122 7.68 5.73 -14.11
CA ALA A 122 6.42 6.38 -14.42
C ALA A 122 6.41 6.86 -15.88
N PRO A 123 5.25 6.82 -16.55
CA PRO A 123 5.11 7.39 -17.88
C PRO A 123 5.30 8.92 -17.87
N ALA A 124 5.57 9.48 -19.04
CA ALA A 124 5.60 10.93 -19.23
C ALA A 124 4.26 11.57 -18.80
N PRO A 125 4.27 12.79 -18.20
CA PRO A 125 5.43 13.65 -17.93
C PRO A 125 6.08 13.42 -16.55
N TYR A 126 5.81 12.31 -15.88
CA TYR A 126 6.17 12.10 -14.47
C TYR A 126 7.51 11.38 -14.25
N GLN A 127 8.37 11.34 -15.27
CA GLN A 127 9.63 10.59 -15.29
C GLN A 127 10.68 11.11 -14.30
N ASP A 128 10.57 12.37 -13.84
CA ASP A 128 11.43 12.97 -12.82
C ASP A 128 10.64 13.43 -11.59
N PHE A 129 9.38 12.98 -11.46
CA PHE A 129 8.49 13.47 -10.42
C PHE A 129 8.72 12.72 -9.10
N THR A 130 8.87 13.50 -8.02
CA THR A 130 8.81 12.99 -6.64
C THR A 130 7.60 13.60 -5.96
N GLY A 131 6.68 12.76 -5.49
CA GLY A 131 5.44 13.19 -4.86
C GLY A 131 4.28 12.23 -5.09
N LEU A 132 3.10 12.65 -4.68
CA LEU A 132 1.86 11.89 -4.79
C LEU A 132 1.09 12.29 -6.06
N LEU A 133 0.73 11.30 -6.87
CA LEU A 133 -0.29 11.42 -7.91
C LEU A 133 -1.61 10.89 -7.37
N ILE A 134 -2.69 11.63 -7.59
CA ILE A 134 -4.05 11.22 -7.23
C ILE A 134 -4.93 11.24 -8.47
N PHE A 135 -5.51 10.09 -8.81
CA PHE A 135 -6.42 9.94 -9.93
C PHE A 135 -7.87 9.98 -9.44
N GLY A 136 -8.69 10.90 -9.99
CA GLY A 136 -10.10 11.08 -9.61
C GLY A 136 -10.99 11.56 -10.75
N TYR A 137 -12.30 11.41 -10.62
CA TYR A 137 -13.28 11.96 -11.56
C TYR A 137 -14.49 12.58 -10.83
N GLU A 138 -15.18 13.51 -11.47
CA GLU A 138 -16.35 14.17 -10.90
C GLU A 138 -17.54 13.21 -10.79
N GLY A 139 -18.17 13.13 -9.62
CA GLY A 139 -19.20 12.13 -9.32
C GLY A 139 -18.70 10.85 -8.65
N CYS A 140 -17.37 10.65 -8.54
CA CYS A 140 -16.80 9.64 -7.65
C CYS A 140 -17.05 10.02 -6.18
N SER A 141 -17.98 9.34 -5.51
CA SER A 141 -18.39 9.63 -4.13
C SER A 141 -17.23 9.51 -3.13
N TRP A 142 -16.34 8.56 -3.35
CA TRP A 142 -15.11 8.37 -2.58
C TRP A 142 -14.12 9.51 -2.76
N CYS A 143 -13.94 9.99 -4.00
CA CYS A 143 -13.09 11.12 -4.32
C CYS A 143 -13.60 12.41 -3.67
N GLN A 144 -14.92 12.61 -3.65
CA GLN A 144 -15.51 13.77 -2.95
C GLN A 144 -15.17 13.78 -1.45
N ARG A 145 -15.12 12.60 -0.81
CA ARG A 145 -14.77 12.49 0.62
C ARG A 145 -13.31 12.83 0.90
N GLU A 146 -12.41 12.70 -0.07
CA GLU A 146 -11.00 13.06 0.13
C GLU A 146 -10.64 14.49 -0.32
N LYS A 147 -11.54 15.23 -0.97
CA LYS A 147 -11.23 16.56 -1.54
C LYS A 147 -10.59 17.51 -0.54
N ASP A 148 -11.08 17.54 0.70
CA ASP A 148 -10.53 18.40 1.75
C ASP A 148 -9.12 17.95 2.16
N THR A 149 -8.88 16.63 2.20
CA THR A 149 -7.55 16.07 2.45
C THR A 149 -6.58 16.40 1.32
N TRP A 150 -7.02 16.36 0.07
CA TRP A 150 -6.19 16.76 -1.08
C TRP A 150 -5.83 18.25 -1.03
N ALA A 151 -6.81 19.10 -0.70
CA ALA A 151 -6.58 20.53 -0.55
C ALA A 151 -5.55 20.84 0.54
N ARG A 152 -5.62 20.15 1.69
CA ARG A 152 -4.61 20.27 2.75
C ARG A 152 -3.23 19.77 2.29
N LEU A 153 -3.17 18.60 1.66
CA LEU A 153 -1.91 18.04 1.16
C LEU A 153 -1.20 18.96 0.16
N CYS A 154 -1.94 19.66 -0.70
CA CYS A 154 -1.35 20.64 -1.64
C CYS A 154 -0.68 21.84 -0.98
N GLN A 155 -1.04 22.14 0.27
CA GLN A 155 -0.43 23.22 1.04
C GLN A 155 0.77 22.76 1.87
N GLN A 156 1.09 21.46 1.84
CA GLN A 156 2.17 20.85 2.60
C GLN A 156 3.44 20.63 1.75
N SER A 157 4.48 20.09 2.38
CA SER A 157 5.76 19.79 1.73
C SER A 157 5.69 18.63 0.71
N VAL A 158 4.68 17.76 0.81
CA VAL A 158 4.48 16.68 -0.15
C VAL A 158 3.98 17.26 -1.47
N ARG A 159 4.78 17.15 -2.53
CA ARG A 159 4.35 17.56 -3.87
C ARG A 159 3.16 16.68 -4.29
N LEU A 160 2.03 17.32 -4.58
CA LEU A 160 0.80 16.64 -4.95
C LEU A 160 0.37 17.05 -6.37
N LYS A 161 -0.06 16.08 -7.17
CA LYS A 161 -0.70 16.28 -8.47
C LYS A 161 -2.02 15.50 -8.52
N ILE A 162 -3.10 16.23 -8.75
CA ILE A 162 -4.42 15.64 -8.98
C ILE A 162 -4.60 15.52 -10.49
N ILE A 163 -4.76 14.30 -10.97
CA ILE A 163 -5.03 13.95 -12.36
C ILE A 163 -6.50 13.55 -12.44
N TYR A 164 -7.26 14.21 -13.31
CA TYR A 164 -8.69 13.95 -13.41
C TYR A 164 -9.18 13.82 -14.84
N SER A 165 -10.25 13.06 -15.02
CA SER A 165 -10.89 12.88 -16.33
C SER A 165 -12.02 13.87 -16.60
N GLU A 166 -12.60 14.48 -15.55
CA GLU A 166 -13.66 15.48 -15.64
C GLU A 166 -13.84 16.29 -14.34
N GLY A 167 -14.46 17.46 -14.48
CA GLY A 167 -14.96 18.31 -13.39
C GLY A 167 -14.02 19.28 -12.70
N LYS A 168 -14.50 19.86 -11.59
CA LYS A 168 -13.79 20.88 -10.80
C LYS A 168 -13.17 20.30 -9.53
N TRP A 169 -11.90 20.64 -9.33
CA TRP A 169 -11.05 20.14 -8.25
C TRP A 169 -10.54 21.30 -7.38
N PRO A 170 -10.09 21.03 -6.15
CA PRO A 170 -9.70 22.10 -5.22
C PRO A 170 -8.69 23.05 -5.87
N GLU A 171 -8.99 24.35 -5.93
CA GLU A 171 -8.14 25.34 -6.62
C GLU A 171 -6.71 25.39 -6.09
N ALA A 172 -6.52 25.05 -4.81
CA ALA A 172 -5.21 24.93 -4.16
C ALA A 172 -4.30 23.91 -4.86
N CYS A 173 -4.89 22.89 -5.46
CA CYS A 173 -4.24 21.90 -6.28
C CYS A 173 -4.58 22.21 -7.73
N LYS A 174 -3.69 22.88 -8.48
CA LYS A 174 -3.86 23.02 -9.93
C LYS A 174 -3.89 21.64 -10.58
N GLY A 175 -5.07 21.01 -10.59
CA GLY A 175 -5.25 19.66 -11.09
C GLY A 175 -5.12 19.67 -12.62
N GLU A 176 -4.90 18.49 -13.16
CA GLU A 176 -4.65 18.28 -14.57
C GLU A 176 -5.78 17.43 -15.17
N LEU A 177 -6.56 18.03 -16.07
CA LEU A 177 -7.50 17.29 -16.89
C LEU A 177 -6.71 16.45 -17.90
N ASN A 178 -6.59 15.14 -17.67
CA ASN A 178 -5.81 14.27 -18.53
C ASN A 178 -6.30 12.80 -18.49
N THR A 179 -7.33 12.52 -19.29
CA THR A 179 -7.93 11.19 -19.40
C THR A 179 -6.96 10.15 -19.96
N ALA A 180 -5.99 10.55 -20.80
CA ALA A 180 -5.03 9.61 -21.38
C ALA A 180 -4.17 8.95 -20.30
N LEU A 181 -3.78 9.69 -19.25
CA LEU A 181 -2.98 9.15 -18.16
C LEU A 181 -3.68 8.06 -17.36
N PHE A 182 -5.02 8.06 -17.29
CA PHE A 182 -5.74 6.95 -16.65
C PHE A 182 -5.47 5.64 -17.38
N SER A 183 -5.50 5.66 -18.71
CA SER A 183 -5.20 4.49 -19.52
C SER A 183 -3.72 4.14 -19.47
N THR A 184 -2.82 5.12 -19.50
CA THR A 184 -1.36 4.87 -19.47
C THR A 184 -0.91 4.27 -18.14
N PHE A 185 -1.45 4.73 -17.02
CA PHE A 185 -1.19 4.12 -15.70
C PHE A 185 -2.07 2.89 -15.44
N GLY A 186 -3.03 2.59 -16.31
CA GLY A 186 -3.97 1.48 -16.18
C GLY A 186 -4.78 1.54 -14.88
N ILE A 187 -5.30 2.72 -14.55
CA ILE A 187 -6.06 2.99 -13.32
C ILE A 187 -7.41 2.24 -13.35
N PRO A 188 -7.66 1.25 -12.47
CA PRO A 188 -8.84 0.39 -12.51
C PRO A 188 -10.05 1.00 -11.77
N GLY A 189 -9.83 2.08 -11.02
CA GLY A 189 -10.86 2.74 -10.23
C GLY A 189 -10.35 4.02 -9.57
N THR A 190 -11.24 4.78 -8.94
CA THR A 190 -10.89 6.04 -8.27
C THR A 190 -11.51 6.11 -6.87
N PRO A 191 -10.87 6.85 -5.92
CA PRO A 191 -9.56 7.46 -6.08
C PRO A 191 -8.46 6.41 -6.15
N THR A 192 -7.41 6.67 -6.93
CA THR A 192 -6.18 5.86 -6.92
C THR A 192 -5.01 6.77 -6.60
N HIS A 193 -4.14 6.31 -5.72
CA HIS A 193 -2.99 7.04 -5.21
C HIS A 193 -1.72 6.34 -5.67
N VAL A 194 -0.83 7.08 -6.31
CA VAL A 194 0.47 6.57 -6.77
C VAL A 194 1.55 7.50 -6.25
N TYR A 195 2.38 7.01 -5.33
CA TYR A 195 3.53 7.78 -4.86
C TYR A 195 4.74 7.48 -5.74
N LEU A 196 5.35 8.53 -6.26
CA LEU A 196 6.56 8.47 -7.08
C LEU A 196 7.74 9.04 -6.31
N ARG A 197 8.92 8.46 -6.54
CA ARG A 197 10.21 9.02 -6.15
C ARG A 197 11.13 8.98 -7.35
N GLU A 198 11.56 10.15 -7.80
CA GLU A 198 12.43 10.32 -8.97
C GLU A 198 11.84 9.58 -10.18
N GLY A 199 10.52 9.76 -10.35
CA GLY A 199 9.73 9.13 -11.39
C GLY A 199 9.61 7.61 -11.33
N ARG A 200 9.92 6.96 -10.19
CA ARG A 200 9.67 5.53 -10.00
C ARG A 200 8.49 5.29 -9.08
N VAL A 201 7.67 4.28 -9.40
CA VAL A 201 6.52 3.88 -8.59
C VAL A 201 7.00 3.29 -7.27
N VAL A 202 6.75 3.96 -6.15
CA VAL A 202 7.16 3.49 -4.80
C VAL A 202 6.01 2.84 -4.06
N TRP A 203 4.79 3.35 -4.24
CA TRP A 203 3.61 2.87 -3.53
C TRP A 203 2.36 3.12 -4.35
N VAL A 204 1.41 2.19 -4.28
CA VAL A 204 0.11 2.29 -4.94
C VAL A 204 -1.00 1.83 -4.01
N ASP A 205 -2.11 2.56 -4.04
CA ASP A 205 -3.34 2.20 -3.34
C ASP A 205 -4.57 2.62 -4.13
N VAL A 206 -5.61 1.78 -4.10
CA VAL A 206 -6.88 1.99 -4.81
C VAL A 206 -8.03 2.04 -3.80
N GLY A 207 -8.70 3.20 -3.76
CA GLY A 207 -9.91 3.46 -3.00
C GLY A 207 -9.74 4.55 -1.93
N TYR A 208 -10.86 4.96 -1.32
CA TYR A 208 -10.87 6.00 -0.28
C TYR A 208 -9.93 5.70 0.90
N ARG A 209 -9.20 6.72 1.38
CA ARG A 209 -8.33 6.72 2.57
C ARG A 209 -8.64 7.92 3.47
N SER A 210 -9.03 7.62 4.71
CA SER A 210 -9.20 8.65 5.75
C SER A 210 -7.87 9.15 6.32
N ASP A 211 -6.79 8.39 6.13
CA ASP A 211 -5.45 8.64 6.68
C ASP A 211 -4.41 8.91 5.58
N LEU A 212 -4.86 9.39 4.43
CA LEU A 212 -4.01 9.65 3.26
C LEU A 212 -2.90 10.66 3.58
N GLU A 213 -3.20 11.65 4.43
CA GLU A 213 -2.26 12.70 4.79
C GLU A 213 -1.04 12.13 5.51
N GLU A 214 -1.28 11.28 6.50
CA GLU A 214 -0.24 10.61 7.28
C GLU A 214 0.57 9.64 6.42
N VAL A 215 -0.08 8.90 5.51
CA VAL A 215 0.63 8.02 4.56
C VAL A 215 1.55 8.82 3.64
N ALA A 216 1.04 9.90 3.06
CA ALA A 216 1.81 10.73 2.14
C ALA A 216 3.02 11.38 2.83
N GLN A 217 2.85 11.85 4.06
CA GLN A 217 3.95 12.40 4.88
C GLN A 217 4.98 11.33 5.24
N ALA A 218 4.54 10.14 5.67
CA ALA A 218 5.44 9.04 6.01
C ALA A 218 6.23 8.55 4.79
N LEU A 219 5.59 8.47 3.62
CA LEU A 219 6.28 8.17 2.34
C LEU A 219 7.31 9.26 2.00
N GLY A 220 6.96 10.53 2.18
CA GLY A 220 7.85 11.67 1.97
C GLY A 220 9.09 11.68 2.88
N ALA A 221 8.93 11.24 4.13
CA ALA A 221 10.00 11.16 5.12
C ALA A 221 10.84 9.89 5.03
N MET A 222 10.43 8.89 4.24
CA MET A 222 11.13 7.62 4.11
C MET A 222 12.47 7.81 3.41
N GLU A 223 13.57 7.60 4.14
CA GLU A 223 14.92 7.47 3.58
C GLU A 223 15.00 6.12 2.84
N VAL A 224 15.27 6.14 1.53
CA VAL A 224 15.61 4.92 0.78
C VAL A 224 17.09 4.64 1.03
N LYS A 225 17.38 3.47 1.59
CA LYS A 225 18.75 2.98 1.73
C LYS A 225 19.17 2.21 0.49
#